data_AF-A0A4Q3WE78-F1
#
_entry.id   AF-A0A4Q3WE78-F1
#
_cell.length_a   1.000
_cell.length_b   1.000
_cell.length_c   1.000
_cell.angle_alpha   90.00
_cell.angle_beta   90.00
_cell.angle_gamma   90.00
#
_symmetry.space_group_name_H-M   'P 1'
#
loop_
_entity.id
_entity.type
_entity.pdbx_description
1 polymer ?
#
loop_
_entity_poly.entity_id
_entity_poly.type
_entity_poly.pdbx_seq_one_letter_code
_entity_poly.pdbx_strand_id
1 'polypeptide(L)'
;MKLLIQNGRLIDPSQNIDAQRDLLIEDGVIAQIGENLSAEGAETFDATGLVVAPGLIDLHVHLRTPGQEYKEDTTTGTASAAAGGITTVCVMPNT
;
A
#
# COMPACT_ATOMS: atom_id res chain seq x y z
N MET A 1 9.47 9.03 10.17
CA MET A 1 10.04 7.72 9.77
C MET A 1 10.49 7.84 8.32
N LYS A 2 11.65 7.29 7.95
CA LYS A 2 12.15 7.28 6.56
C LYS A 2 12.26 5.84 6.07
N LEU A 3 11.66 5.54 4.92
CA LEU A 3 11.71 4.24 4.26
C LEU A 3 12.13 4.44 2.80
N LEU A 4 13.13 3.69 2.36
CA LEU A 4 13.61 3.68 0.98
C LEU A 4 13.33 2.30 0.37
N ILE A 5 12.40 2.25 -0.57
CA ILE A 5 12.10 1.05 -1.36
C ILE A 5 12.99 1.10 -2.61
N GLN A 6 13.81 0.08 -2.86
CA GLN A 6 14.76 0.07 -3.98
C GLN A 6 14.49 -1.07 -4.97
N ASN A 7 14.93 -0.89 -6.22
CA ASN A 7 14.98 -1.93 -7.25
C ASN A 7 13.63 -2.56 -7.66
N GLY A 8 12.51 -2.01 -7.20
CA GLY A 8 11.19 -2.48 -7.55
C GLY A 8 10.79 -2.04 -8.96
N ARG A 9 10.00 -2.86 -9.66
CA ARG A 9 9.27 -2.39 -10.84
C ARG A 9 8.08 -1.56 -10.36
N LEU A 10 8.22 -0.24 -10.42
CA LEU A 10 7.15 0.69 -10.09
C LEU A 10 6.14 0.74 -11.23
N ILE A 11 4.90 0.44 -10.92
CA ILE A 11 3.75 0.57 -11.83
C ILE A 11 2.79 1.59 -11.23
N ASP A 12 2.77 2.80 -11.79
CA ASP A 12 1.82 3.86 -11.46
C ASP A 12 1.18 4.41 -12.74
N PRO A 13 -0.02 3.91 -13.09
CA PRO A 13 -0.75 4.38 -14.27
C PRO A 13 -1.15 5.87 -14.20
N SER A 14 -1.33 6.42 -12.99
CA SER A 14 -1.72 7.83 -12.83
C SER A 14 -0.63 8.81 -13.27
N GLN A 15 0.63 8.35 -13.21
CA GLN A 15 1.81 9.07 -13.67
C GLN A 15 2.42 8.49 -14.95
N ASN A 16 1.77 7.49 -15.57
CA ASN A 16 2.27 6.75 -16.73
C ASN A 16 3.66 6.14 -16.50
N ILE A 17 3.88 5.55 -15.32
CA ILE A 17 5.13 4.88 -14.94
C ILE A 17 4.96 3.37 -15.01
N ASP A 18 5.85 2.73 -15.76
CA ASP A 18 6.11 1.28 -15.72
C ASP A 18 7.62 1.08 -15.93
N ALA A 19 8.37 1.19 -14.84
CA ALA A 19 9.84 1.18 -14.88
C ALA A 19 10.43 0.76 -13.53
N GLN A 20 11.68 0.33 -13.53
CA GLN A 20 12.42 0.14 -12.29
C GLN A 20 12.70 1.50 -11.64
N ARG A 21 12.26 1.69 -10.39
CA ARG A 21 12.42 2.94 -9.65
C ARG A 21 12.60 2.65 -8.16
N ASP A 22 13.29 3.57 -7.50
CA ASP A 22 13.34 3.65 -6.05
C ASP A 22 12.30 4.67 -5.56
N LEU A 23 11.75 4.43 -4.38
CA LEU A 23 10.73 5.25 -3.73
C LEU A 23 11.22 5.64 -2.33
N LEU A 24 11.38 6.94 -2.09
CA LEU A 24 11.64 7.46 -0.74
C LEU A 24 10.32 7.90 -0.12
N ILE A 25 10.02 7.35 1.05
CA ILE A 25 8.88 7.71 1.88
C ILE A 25 9.42 8.41 3.13
N GLU A 26 8.96 9.63 3.38
CA GLU A 26 9.26 10.38 4.59
C GLU A 26 7.95 10.75 5.28
N ASP A 27 7.83 10.45 6.57
CA ASP A 27 6.67 10.80 7.41
C ASP A 27 5.30 10.42 6.79
N GLY A 28 5.27 9.23 6.16
CA GLY A 28 4.05 8.66 5.57
C GLY A 28 3.69 9.20 4.19
N VAL A 29 4.53 10.07 3.59
CA VAL A 29 4.32 10.61 2.24
C VAL A 29 5.43 10.18 1.29
N ILE A 30 5.09 10.02 0.00
CA ILE A 30 6.08 9.80 -1.06
C ILE A 30 6.85 11.11 -1.25
N ALA A 31 8.09 11.16 -0.76
CA ALA A 31 8.96 12.32 -0.83
C ALA A 31 9.69 12.40 -2.19
N GLN A 32 10.10 11.26 -2.74
CA GLN A 32 10.84 11.21 -4.01
C GLN A 32 10.63 9.88 -4.73
N ILE A 33 10.60 9.94 -6.06
CA ILE A 33 10.64 8.80 -6.98
C ILE A 33 11.82 9.01 -7.92
N GLY A 34 12.66 8.00 -8.13
CA GLY A 34 13.84 8.16 -8.96
C GLY A 34 14.60 6.86 -9.21
N GLU A 35 15.83 7.00 -9.68
CA GLU A 35 16.77 5.89 -9.87
C GLU A 35 17.96 6.09 -8.92
N ASN A 36 18.45 5.00 -8.31
CA ASN A 36 19.63 5.00 -7.44
C ASN A 36 19.51 6.01 -6.30
N LEU A 37 18.35 6.07 -5.66
CA LEU A 37 18.12 6.96 -4.53
C LEU A 37 18.95 6.52 -3.33
N SER A 38 19.39 7.49 -2.53
CA SER A 38 20.02 7.26 -1.23
C SER A 38 19.43 8.21 -0.22
N ALA A 39 19.15 7.72 0.99
CA ALA A 39 18.59 8.50 2.07
C ALA A 39 19.22 8.07 3.39
N GLU A 40 19.99 8.97 4.01
CA GLU A 40 20.67 8.70 5.27
C GLU A 40 19.64 8.43 6.38
N GLY A 41 19.86 7.36 7.15
CA GLY A 41 18.98 6.95 8.25
C GLY A 41 17.62 6.40 7.81
N ALA A 42 17.39 6.17 6.52
CA ALA A 42 16.23 5.46 6.04
C ALA A 42 16.36 3.96 6.30
N GLU A 43 15.26 3.32 6.71
CA GLU A 43 15.11 1.89 6.58
C GLU A 43 15.07 1.54 5.09
N THR A 44 15.76 0.49 4.67
CA THR A 44 15.80 0.09 3.25
C THR A 44 15.03 -1.20 3.05
N PHE A 45 14.18 -1.23 2.03
CA PHE A 45 13.50 -2.43 1.55
C PHE A 45 13.92 -2.70 0.10
N ASP A 46 14.58 -3.83 -0.14
CA ASP A 46 14.96 -4.27 -1.49
C ASP A 46 13.79 -5.02 -2.15
N ALA A 47 13.19 -4.39 -3.15
CA ALA A 47 12.07 -4.91 -3.93
C ALA A 47 12.50 -5.56 -5.24
N THR A 48 13.77 -6.01 -5.35
CA THR A 48 14.27 -6.71 -6.55
C THR A 48 13.37 -7.90 -6.92
N GLY A 49 12.89 -7.91 -8.17
CA GLY A 49 11.99 -8.96 -8.68
C GLY A 49 10.53 -8.83 -8.23
N LEU A 50 10.20 -7.80 -7.46
CA LEU A 50 8.84 -7.48 -7.02
C LEU A 50 8.25 -6.31 -7.80
N VAL A 51 6.92 -6.23 -7.78
CA VAL A 51 6.17 -5.07 -8.27
C VAL A 51 5.91 -4.14 -7.09
N VAL A 52 6.15 -2.85 -7.30
CA VAL A 52 5.74 -1.77 -6.40
C VAL A 52 4.60 -1.02 -7.09
N ALA A 53 3.48 -0.85 -6.42
CA ALA A 53 2.31 -0.17 -6.97
C ALA A 53 1.63 0.66 -5.87
N PRO A 54 0.82 1.67 -6.22
CA PRO A 54 -0.08 2.30 -5.27
C PRO A 54 -0.94 1.26 -4.56
N GLY A 55 -1.20 1.47 -3.27
CA GLY A 55 -2.08 0.59 -2.51
C GLY A 55 -3.47 0.51 -3.15
N LEU A 56 -4.03 -0.69 -3.24
CA LEU A 56 -5.32 -0.89 -3.91
C LEU A 56 -6.46 -0.26 -3.10
N ILE A 57 -7.52 0.14 -3.81
CA ILE A 57 -8.73 0.72 -3.25
C ILE A 57 -9.90 -0.20 -3.62
N ASP A 58 -10.56 -0.78 -2.61
CA ASP A 58 -11.77 -1.58 -2.81
C ASP A 58 -13.01 -0.77 -2.40
N LEU A 59 -13.85 -0.45 -3.39
CA LEU A 59 -15.04 0.37 -3.19
C LEU A 59 -16.23 -0.42 -2.62
N HIS A 60 -16.12 -1.75 -2.43
CA HIS A 60 -17.25 -2.60 -2.07
C HIS A 60 -16.90 -3.68 -1.03
N VAL A 61 -16.77 -3.27 0.23
CA VAL A 61 -16.42 -4.17 1.34
C VAL A 61 -17.56 -4.28 2.37
N HIS A 62 -17.73 -5.46 2.96
CA HIS A 62 -18.67 -5.68 4.07
C HIS A 62 -17.91 -6.13 5.32
N LEU A 63 -17.65 -5.21 6.26
CA LEU A 63 -16.96 -5.52 7.53
C LEU A 63 -17.89 -6.09 8.62
N ARG A 64 -19.21 -6.15 8.35
CA ARG A 64 -20.21 -6.77 9.25
C ARG A 64 -20.24 -6.18 10.68
N THR A 65 -19.69 -4.98 10.85
CA THR A 65 -19.70 -4.20 12.09
C THR A 65 -20.49 -2.90 11.89
N PRO A 66 -21.39 -2.53 12.81
CA PRO A 66 -21.81 -3.28 13.99
C PRO A 66 -22.87 -4.36 13.69
N GLY A 67 -22.99 -5.39 14.54
CA GLY A 67 -24.18 -6.26 14.64
C GLY A 67 -24.10 -7.64 14.00
N GLN A 68 -23.04 -7.93 13.23
CA GLN A 68 -22.82 -9.22 12.56
C GLN A 68 -21.37 -9.72 12.74
N GLU A 69 -20.73 -9.41 13.86
CA GLU A 69 -19.29 -9.67 14.14
C GLU A 69 -18.92 -11.15 14.10
N TYR A 70 -19.89 -12.04 14.27
CA TYR A 70 -19.69 -13.48 14.10
C TYR A 70 -19.35 -13.89 12.65
N LYS A 71 -19.60 -13.00 11.68
CA LYS A 71 -19.23 -13.20 10.27
C LYS A 71 -17.87 -12.60 9.95
N GLU A 72 -17.64 -11.36 10.39
CA GLU A 72 -16.42 -10.58 10.18
C GLU A 72 -16.45 -9.35 11.10
N ASP A 73 -15.30 -8.76 11.42
CA ASP A 73 -15.24 -7.46 12.10
C ASP A 73 -14.26 -6.48 11.44
N THR A 74 -14.17 -5.27 11.99
CA THR A 74 -13.28 -4.22 11.48
C THR A 74 -11.80 -4.63 11.52
N THR A 75 -11.39 -5.36 12.55
CA THR A 75 -10.00 -5.80 12.74
C THR A 75 -9.65 -6.90 11.75
N THR A 76 -10.43 -7.97 11.70
CA THR A 76 -10.16 -9.13 10.84
C THR A 76 -10.32 -8.79 9.36
N GLY A 77 -11.35 -8.00 9.01
CA GLY A 77 -11.59 -7.57 7.63
C GLY A 77 -10.51 -6.62 7.09
N THR A 78 -10.04 -5.66 7.89
CA THR A 78 -8.95 -4.76 7.45
C THR A 78 -7.59 -5.46 7.41
N ALA A 79 -7.32 -6.40 8.32
CA ALA A 79 -6.14 -7.26 8.22
C ALA A 79 -6.15 -8.10 6.93
N SER A 80 -7.30 -8.65 6.57
CA SER A 80 -7.49 -9.39 5.31
C SER A 80 -7.32 -8.49 4.08
N ALA A 81 -7.83 -7.26 4.12
CA ALA A 81 -7.61 -6.27 3.08
C ALA A 81 -6.12 -5.96 2.88
N ALA A 82 -5.39 -5.70 3.98
CA ALA A 82 -3.96 -5.43 3.93
C ALA A 82 -3.15 -6.62 3.37
N ALA A 83 -3.48 -7.85 3.75
CA ALA A 83 -2.86 -9.05 3.21
C ALA A 83 -3.08 -9.22 1.69
N GLY A 84 -4.20 -8.70 1.16
CA GLY A 84 -4.51 -8.65 -0.27
C GLY A 84 -3.91 -7.44 -1.02
N GLY A 85 -3.16 -6.56 -0.34
CA GLY A 85 -2.61 -5.34 -0.93
C GLY A 85 -3.59 -4.16 -1.01
N ILE A 86 -4.74 -4.25 -0.34
CA ILE A 86 -5.75 -3.19 -0.25
C ILE A 86 -5.43 -2.30 0.96
N THR A 87 -5.24 -1.02 0.70
CA THR A 87 -4.90 -0.03 1.73
C THR A 87 -6.07 0.90 2.07
N THR A 88 -7.08 0.94 1.22
CA THR A 88 -8.31 1.72 1.43
C THR A 88 -9.53 0.87 1.08
N VAL A 89 -10.51 0.84 1.98
CA VAL A 89 -11.78 0.11 1.79
C VAL A 89 -12.96 1.06 1.97
N CYS A 90 -13.98 0.94 1.11
CA CYS A 90 -15.28 1.57 1.31
C CYS A 90 -16.29 0.55 1.81
N VAL A 91 -16.73 0.74 3.05
CA VAL A 91 -17.63 -0.18 3.74
C VAL A 91 -19.08 0.07 3.36
N MET A 92 -19.82 -1.00 3.10
CA MET A 92 -21.25 -0.92 2.80
C MET A 92 -22.07 -0.61 4.07
N PRO A 93 -23.14 0.19 3.96
CA PRO A 93 -23.95 0.62 5.11
C PRO A 93 -25.02 -0.41 5.53
N ASN A 94 -24.87 -1.70 5.19
CA ASN A 94 -25.86 -2.75 5.44
C ASN A 94 -25.37 -3.77 6.49
N THR A 95 -24.76 -3.25 7.54
CA THR A 95 -24.30 -4.02 8.70
C THR A 95 -25.41 -4.21 9.72
#